data_AF-A0A0H5QLL0-F1
#
_entry.id   AF-A0A0H5QLL0-F1
#
_cell.length_a   1.000
_cell.length_b   1.000
_cell.length_c   1.000
_cell.angle_alpha   90.00
_cell.angle_beta   90.00
_cell.angle_gamma   90.00
#
_symmetry.space_group_name_H-M   'P 1'
#
loop_
_entity.id
_entity.type
_entity.pdbx_description
1 polymer ?
#
loop_
_entity_poly.entity_id
_entity_poly.type
_entity_poly.pdbx_seq_one_letter_code
_entity_poly.pdbx_strand_id
1 'polypeptide(L)'
;MPHPIYGPPSHELDSIHLTLHVGTPRNGRRWLLEAHGRSSTSRASLWSVREGWAPTEQRGGYEPTDAAHHLLLAAAQDRPASQSHLEACLRGEGWEQLALDI
;
A
#
# COMPACT_ATOMS: atom_id res chain seq x y z
N MET A 1 29.47 -8.09 30.19
CA MET A 1 28.06 -8.06 29.75
C MET A 1 28.05 -7.63 28.29
N PRO A 2 27.46 -8.38 27.35
CA PRO A 2 27.40 -7.93 25.97
C PRO A 2 26.49 -6.69 25.90
N HIS A 3 26.93 -5.65 25.21
CA HIS A 3 26.13 -4.45 24.96
C HIS A 3 24.91 -4.82 24.11
N PRO A 4 23.71 -4.31 24.42
CA PRO A 4 22.58 -4.45 23.52
C PRO A 4 22.86 -3.65 22.24
N ILE A 5 22.85 -4.34 21.10
CA ILE A 5 22.90 -3.72 19.78
C ILE A 5 21.56 -3.01 19.56
N TYR A 6 21.42 -1.79 20.06
CA TYR A 6 20.31 -0.93 19.69
C TYR A 6 20.67 -0.22 18.39
N GLY A 7 20.51 -0.92 17.28
CA GLY A 7 20.37 -0.25 15.98
C GLY A 7 19.09 0.58 15.96
N PRO A 8 18.95 1.54 15.02
CA PRO A 8 17.69 2.22 14.80
C PRO A 8 16.57 1.18 14.55
N PRO A 9 15.33 1.42 15.04
CA PRO A 9 14.24 0.48 14.86
C PRO A 9 14.02 0.19 13.38
N SER A 10 14.05 -1.09 13.00
CA SER A 10 13.68 -1.51 11.63
C SER A 10 12.17 -1.40 11.51
N HIS A 11 11.70 -0.46 10.71
CA HIS A 11 10.28 -0.22 10.44
C HIS A 11 9.83 -1.10 9.27
N GLU A 12 9.73 -2.39 9.53
CA GLU A 12 9.31 -3.38 8.53
C GLU A 12 7.78 -3.52 8.50
N LEU A 13 7.27 -3.88 7.31
CA LEU A 13 5.84 -4.12 7.13
C LEU A 13 5.46 -5.46 7.77
N ASP A 14 4.63 -5.38 8.82
CA ASP A 14 4.16 -6.55 9.58
C ASP A 14 2.73 -6.94 9.21
N SER A 15 1.87 -5.96 8.92
CA SER A 15 0.49 -6.21 8.55
C SER A 15 -0.09 -5.11 7.66
N ILE A 16 -1.16 -5.46 6.96
CA ILE A 16 -1.93 -4.53 6.13
C ILE A 16 -3.35 -4.51 6.66
N HIS A 17 -3.88 -3.31 6.87
CA HIS A 17 -5.28 -3.10 7.20
C HIS A 17 -5.97 -2.52 5.98
N LEU A 18 -6.92 -3.25 5.42
CA LEU A 18 -7.67 -2.86 4.24
C LEU A 18 -9.16 -2.79 4.58
N THR A 19 -9.78 -1.67 4.24
CA THR A 19 -11.21 -1.44 4.38
C THR A 19 -11.78 -1.06 3.03
N LEU A 20 -12.69 -1.89 2.50
CA LEU A 20 -13.45 -1.58 1.30
C LEU A 20 -14.88 -1.20 1.69
N HIS A 21 -15.22 0.07 1.52
CA HIS A 21 -16.58 0.57 1.67
C HIS A 21 -17.34 0.34 0.38
N VAL A 22 -18.37 -0.50 0.47
CA VAL A 22 -19.25 -0.82 -0.66
C VAL A 22 -20.14 0.36 -1.02
N GLY A 23 -20.40 0.54 -2.32
CA GLY A 23 -21.33 1.54 -2.82
C GLY A 23 -22.76 1.27 -2.33
N THR A 24 -23.35 2.22 -1.63
CA THR A 24 -24.76 2.16 -1.19
C THR A 24 -25.56 3.32 -1.79
N PRO A 25 -26.89 3.23 -1.90
CA PRO A 25 -27.69 4.37 -2.36
C PRO A 25 -27.44 5.65 -1.53
N ARG A 26 -27.13 5.52 -0.23
CA ARG A 26 -26.88 6.64 0.68
C ARG A 26 -25.57 7.39 0.42
N ASN A 27 -24.56 6.74 -0.14
CA ASN A 27 -23.27 7.36 -0.47
C ASN A 27 -23.14 7.69 -1.97
N GLY A 28 -24.26 7.76 -2.70
CA GLY A 28 -24.25 7.96 -4.14
C GLY A 28 -23.67 6.77 -4.91
N ARG A 29 -23.74 5.56 -4.33
CA ARG A 29 -23.16 4.32 -4.85
C ARG A 29 -21.65 4.39 -5.07
N ARG A 30 -20.95 5.26 -4.32
CA ARG A 30 -19.49 5.40 -4.41
C ARG A 30 -18.80 4.30 -3.63
N TRP A 31 -17.81 3.69 -4.26
CA TRP A 31 -16.89 2.77 -3.60
C TRP A 31 -15.72 3.56 -3.02
N LEU A 32 -15.21 3.12 -1.88
CA LEU A 32 -14.01 3.71 -1.28
C LEU A 32 -13.14 2.59 -0.72
N LEU A 33 -11.88 2.59 -1.08
CA LEU A 33 -10.84 1.72 -0.55
C LEU A 33 -9.91 2.54 0.33
N GLU A 34 -9.68 2.07 1.55
CA GLU A 34 -8.68 2.60 2.48
C GLU A 34 -7.72 1.47 2.85
N ALA A 35 -6.41 1.69 2.69
CA ALA A 35 -5.39 0.69 2.99
C ALA A 35 -4.22 1.32 3.76
N HIS A 36 -3.72 0.62 4.78
CA HIS A 36 -2.62 1.07 5.62
C HIS A 36 -1.62 -0.06 5.87
N GLY A 37 -0.34 0.20 5.59
CA GLY A 37 0.76 -0.66 6.00
C GLY A 37 1.20 -0.35 7.42
N ARG A 38 1.33 -1.37 8.26
CA ARG A 38 1.66 -1.23 9.68
C ARG A 38 2.94 -1.97 10.03
N SER A 39 3.64 -1.41 11.00
CA SER A 39 4.79 -2.02 11.66
C SER A 39 4.55 -2.06 13.16
N SER A 40 4.96 -3.13 13.82
CA SER A 40 4.96 -3.25 15.28
C SER A 40 5.93 -2.28 15.95
N THR A 41 6.95 -1.81 15.22
CA THR A 41 7.96 -0.86 15.73
C THR A 41 7.60 0.61 15.46
N SER A 42 6.53 0.89 14.72
CA SER A 42 6.05 2.24 14.41
C SER A 42 4.62 2.47 14.90
N ARG A 43 4.37 3.62 15.55
CA ARG A 43 3.01 4.03 15.91
C ARG A 43 2.22 4.58 14.71
N ALA A 44 2.92 5.14 13.73
CA ALA A 44 2.33 5.64 12.50
C ALA A 44 2.33 4.55 11.43
N SER A 45 1.35 4.59 10.52
CA SER A 45 1.38 3.76 9.32
C SER A 45 2.62 4.07 8.49
N LEU A 46 3.22 3.03 7.91
CA LEU A 46 4.36 3.15 7.00
C LEU A 46 3.95 3.85 5.69
N TRP A 47 2.73 3.57 5.25
CA TRP A 47 2.09 4.15 4.08
C TRP A 47 0.58 4.09 4.22
N SER A 48 -0.13 4.89 3.44
CA SER A 48 -1.60 4.94 3.45
C SER A 48 -2.14 5.28 2.08
N VAL A 49 -3.10 4.50 1.61
CA VAL A 49 -3.77 4.69 0.32
C VAL A 49 -5.25 4.89 0.56
N ARG A 50 -5.83 5.86 -0.14
CA ARG A 50 -7.25 6.13 -0.15
C ARG A 50 -7.70 6.42 -1.56
N GLU A 51 -8.51 5.53 -2.12
CA GLU A 51 -9.03 5.65 -3.48
C GLU A 51 -10.54 5.48 -3.49
N GLY A 52 -11.23 6.22 -4.36
CA GLY A 52 -12.68 6.20 -4.45
C GLY A 52 -13.13 6.20 -5.90
N TRP A 53 -14.23 5.51 -6.16
CA TRP A 53 -14.77 5.34 -7.50
C TRP A 53 -16.26 5.65 -7.52
N ALA A 54 -16.65 6.49 -8.48
CA ALA A 54 -18.03 6.68 -8.87
C ALA A 54 -18.53 5.51 -9.71
N PRO A 55 -19.84 5.22 -9.72
CA PRO A 55 -20.43 4.16 -10.55
C PRO A 55 -20.12 4.29 -12.05
N THR A 56 -19.85 5.50 -12.53
CA THR A 56 -19.55 5.79 -13.93
C THR A 56 -18.11 5.44 -14.30
N GLU A 57 -17.19 5.43 -13.33
CA GLU A 57 -15.75 5.19 -13.54
C GLU A 57 -15.43 3.69 -13.67
N GLN A 58 -16.27 2.83 -13.09
CA GLN A 58 -16.16 1.37 -13.19
C GLN A 58 -16.34 0.83 -14.62
N ARG A 59 -16.83 1.65 -15.55
CA ARG A 59 -17.03 1.25 -16.96
C ARG A 59 -15.73 1.02 -17.74
N GLY A 60 -14.59 1.43 -17.19
CA GLY A 60 -13.26 1.25 -17.79
C GLY A 60 -12.63 -0.14 -17.57
N GLY A 61 -13.33 -1.07 -16.92
CA GLY A 61 -12.83 -2.43 -16.65
C GLY A 61 -11.88 -2.54 -15.44
N TYR A 62 -11.64 -1.44 -14.72
CA TYR A 62 -10.95 -1.45 -13.43
C TYR A 62 -11.99 -1.37 -12.31
N GLU A 63 -12.11 -2.46 -11.56
CA GLU A 63 -12.96 -2.54 -10.39
C GLU A 63 -12.18 -2.16 -9.12
N PRO A 64 -12.85 -1.63 -8.07
CA PRO A 64 -12.21 -1.34 -6.79
C PRO A 64 -11.47 -2.55 -6.17
N THR A 65 -11.90 -3.77 -6.52
CA THR A 65 -11.25 -5.00 -6.10
C THR A 65 -9.88 -5.21 -6.74
N ASP A 66 -9.66 -4.71 -7.95
CA ASP A 66 -8.37 -4.81 -8.64
C ASP A 66 -7.32 -3.94 -7.94
N ALA A 67 -7.71 -2.73 -7.51
CA ALA A 67 -6.87 -1.87 -6.68
C ALA A 67 -6.47 -2.55 -5.36
N ALA A 68 -7.44 -3.19 -4.68
CA ALA A 68 -7.16 -3.96 -3.47
C ALA A 68 -6.21 -5.15 -3.75
N HIS A 69 -6.41 -5.86 -4.86
CA HIS A 69 -5.54 -6.96 -5.26
C HIS A 69 -4.11 -6.49 -5.53
N HIS A 70 -3.91 -5.40 -6.28
CA HIS A 70 -2.59 -4.85 -6.57
C HIS A 70 -1.85 -4.38 -5.31
N LEU A 71 -2.56 -3.73 -4.38
CA LEU A 71 -1.96 -3.34 -3.10
C LEU A 71 -1.51 -4.55 -2.28
N LEU A 72 -2.33 -5.61 -2.21
CA LEU A 72 -1.96 -6.84 -1.52
C LEU A 72 -0.78 -7.54 -2.20
N LEU A 73 -0.73 -7.53 -3.53
CA LEU A 73 0.35 -8.12 -4.31
C LEU A 73 1.68 -7.39 -4.05
N ALA A 74 1.72 -6.06 -4.21
CA ALA A 74 2.88 -5.23 -3.93
C ALA A 74 3.37 -5.43 -2.49
N ALA A 75 2.45 -5.52 -1.54
CA ALA A 75 2.82 -5.71 -0.16
C ALA A 75 3.33 -7.12 0.17
N ALA A 76 2.81 -8.15 -0.49
CA ALA A 76 3.28 -9.52 -0.31
C ALA A 76 4.66 -9.76 -0.97
N GLN A 77 4.91 -9.12 -2.12
CA GLN A 77 6.14 -9.30 -2.89
C GLN A 77 7.26 -8.38 -2.41
N ASP A 78 7.00 -7.08 -2.31
CA ASP A 78 8.02 -6.05 -2.11
C ASP A 78 8.08 -5.54 -0.66
N ARG A 79 7.03 -5.74 0.13
CA ARG A 79 6.93 -5.33 1.54
C ARG A 79 7.31 -3.86 1.78
N PRO A 80 6.54 -2.90 1.23
CA PRO A 80 6.88 -1.50 1.32
C PRO A 80 6.96 -0.96 2.74
N ALA A 81 8.13 -0.44 3.10
CA ALA A 81 8.45 0.14 4.39
C ALA A 81 8.16 1.66 4.47
N SER A 82 7.72 2.28 3.36
CA SER A 82 7.38 3.70 3.29
C SER A 82 6.39 4.00 2.17
N GLN A 83 5.81 5.20 2.19
CA GLN A 83 4.91 5.69 1.14
C GLN A 83 5.58 5.77 -0.24
N SER A 84 6.79 6.35 -0.31
CA SER A 84 7.52 6.48 -1.58
C SER A 84 7.86 5.12 -2.19
N HIS A 85 8.17 4.15 -1.34
CA HIS A 85 8.49 2.81 -1.76
C HIS A 85 7.24 2.07 -2.25
N LEU A 86 6.08 2.19 -1.58
CA LEU A 86 4.81 1.67 -2.12
C LEU A 86 4.51 2.23 -3.50
N GLU A 87 4.68 3.54 -3.70
CA GLU A 87 4.44 4.20 -5.00
C GLU A 87 5.34 3.64 -6.11
N ALA A 88 6.61 3.36 -5.82
CA ALA A 88 7.51 2.72 -6.76
C ALA A 88 7.04 1.30 -7.15
N CYS A 89 6.62 0.49 -6.16
CA CYS A 89 6.09 -0.85 -6.39
C CYS A 89 4.86 -0.83 -7.31
N LEU A 90 3.93 0.10 -7.06
CA LEU A 90 2.70 0.22 -7.84
C LEU A 90 2.93 0.70 -9.28
N ARG A 91 4.04 1.39 -9.55
CA ARG A 91 4.44 1.80 -10.91
C ARG A 91 5.22 0.71 -11.65
N GLY A 92 5.65 -0.35 -10.97
CA GLY A 92 6.58 -1.32 -11.51
C GLY A 92 7.99 -0.77 -11.69
N GLU A 93 8.34 0.31 -10.99
CA GLU A 93 9.70 0.83 -10.94
C GLU A 93 10.49 -0.10 -10.01
N GLY A 94 11.36 -0.93 -10.59
CA GLY A 94 12.26 -1.79 -9.82
C GLY A 94 13.10 -0.98 -8.84
N TRP A 95 13.38 -1.56 -7.67
CA TRP A 95 14.04 -0.92 -6.52
C TRP A 95 15.43 -0.35 -6.79
N GLU A 96 16.02 -0.65 -7.93
CA GLU A 96 17.29 -0.12 -8.37
C GLU A 96 17.20 0.21 -9.87
N GLN A 97 17.13 1.49 -10.20
CA GLN A 97 17.79 1.97 -11.42
C GLN A 97 19.31 1.94 -11.13
N LEU A 98 19.88 0.74 -11.09
CA LEU A 98 21.32 0.61 -11.27
C LEU A 98 21.62 1.19 -12.66
N ALA A 99 22.29 2.33 -12.70
CA ALA A 99 22.88 2.82 -13.93
C ALA A 99 23.76 1.70 -14.46
N LEU A 100 23.34 1.06 -15.56
CA LEU A 100 24.22 0.19 -16.32
C LEU A 100 25.22 1.12 -16.99
N ASP A 101 26.34 1.36 -16.33
CA ASP A 101 27.54 1.91 -16.97
C ASP A 101 28.01 0.87 -18.01
N ILE A 102 27.60 1.05 -19.26
CA ILE A 102 28.12 0.35 -20.44
C ILE A 102 29.05 1.31 -21.18
#